data_AF-A0A4S8SQZ8-F1
#
_entry.id   AF-A0A4S8SQZ8-F1
#
_cell.length_a   1.000
_cell.length_b   1.000
_cell.length_c   1.000
_cell.angle_alpha   90.00
_cell.angle_beta   90.00
_cell.angle_gamma   90.00
#
_symmetry.space_group_name_H-M   'P 1'
#
loop_
_entity.id
_entity.type
_entity.pdbx_description
1 polymer ?
#
loop_
_entity_poly.entity_id
_entity_poly.type
_entity_poly.pdbx_seq_one_letter_code
_entity_poly.pdbx_strand_id
1 'polypeptide(L)'
;MRAFIATALCPLVACYTIQPFNTTSKSSNTTIDTTSCISTADAILIANGFGQILSNFSMSFGDILIADGYVDQSDSVATLMHSPNLLASDLGKLTFDTKTSFLAGEQAQPGVPFTLLNTWSSCSAVTFRYVLSPPSGLDVQGIAVAEVVEAKSNGTGVGEGDQKWQIKTFYGEFNSAVWLTDLKKSIVGCDVRSGAGNGTVV
;
A
#
# COMPACT_ATOMS: atom_id res chain seq x y z
N MET A 1 -43.78 5.31 -0.60
CA MET A 1 -43.86 6.47 0.32
C MET A 1 -42.72 7.42 -0.04
N ARG A 2 -43.05 8.71 -0.11
CA ARG A 2 -42.21 9.82 -0.60
C ARG A 2 -41.19 10.26 0.46
N ALA A 3 -40.01 10.75 0.02
CA ALA A 3 -39.19 11.81 0.65
C ALA A 3 -37.72 11.67 0.20
N PHE A 4 -36.90 12.67 -0.11
CA PHE A 4 -37.02 14.05 -0.59
C PHE A 4 -35.69 14.33 -1.30
N ILE A 5 -35.72 14.99 -2.46
CA ILE A 5 -34.52 15.48 -3.16
C ILE A 5 -34.14 16.81 -2.51
N ALA A 6 -32.90 16.93 -2.03
CA ALA A 6 -32.28 18.21 -1.70
C ALA A 6 -31.03 18.37 -2.56
N THR A 7 -31.18 19.10 -3.66
CA THR A 7 -30.08 19.63 -4.46
C THR A 7 -29.46 20.81 -3.72
N ALA A 8 -28.20 20.67 -3.28
CA ALA A 8 -27.37 21.80 -2.89
C ALA A 8 -26.38 22.10 -4.03
N LEU A 9 -26.68 23.15 -4.80
CA LEU A 9 -25.73 23.79 -5.69
C LEU A 9 -24.76 24.61 -4.84
N CYS A 10 -23.48 24.23 -4.83
CA CYS A 10 -22.41 25.03 -4.26
C CYS A 10 -21.46 25.41 -5.40
N PRO A 11 -21.31 26.71 -5.76
CA PRO A 11 -20.35 27.10 -6.77
C PRO A 11 -18.95 27.12 -6.16
N LEU A 12 -18.08 26.20 -6.58
CA LEU A 12 -16.65 26.29 -6.31
C LEU A 12 -16.02 27.30 -7.29
N VAL A 13 -15.96 28.56 -6.88
CA VAL A 13 -15.05 29.54 -7.47
C VAL A 13 -13.65 29.23 -6.93
N ALA A 14 -12.82 28.59 -7.75
CA ALA A 14 -11.40 28.45 -7.47
C ALA A 14 -10.68 29.78 -7.77
N CYS A 15 -10.58 30.66 -6.78
CA CYS A 15 -9.62 31.74 -6.80
C CYS A 15 -8.22 31.16 -6.52
N TYR A 16 -7.42 30.98 -7.56
CA TYR A 16 -5.98 30.76 -7.40
C TYR A 16 -5.37 32.04 -6.83
N THR A 17 -5.01 32.03 -5.55
CA THR A 17 -4.08 33.02 -4.99
C THR A 17 -2.67 32.46 -5.12
N ILE A 18 -1.89 33.04 -6.03
CA ILE A 18 -0.44 32.83 -6.07
C ILE A 18 0.11 33.50 -4.80
N GLN A 19 0.52 32.72 -3.80
CA GLN A 19 1.25 33.28 -2.67
C GLN A 19 2.71 33.55 -3.11
N PRO A 20 3.21 34.79 -2.97
CA PRO A 20 4.63 35.05 -3.17
C PRO A 20 5.43 34.36 -2.05
N PHE A 21 6.52 33.69 -2.44
CA PHE A 21 7.54 33.22 -1.50
C PHE A 21 8.08 34.43 -0.73
N ASN A 22 7.62 34.59 0.51
CA ASN A 22 8.08 35.65 1.39
C ASN A 22 9.20 35.09 2.28
N THR A 23 10.43 35.22 1.80
CA THR A 23 11.63 34.86 2.57
C THR A 23 11.94 36.01 3.52
N THR A 24 11.46 35.94 4.77
CA THR A 24 12.08 36.68 5.88
C THR A 24 11.90 35.95 7.21
N SER A 25 13.04 35.79 7.87
CA SER A 25 13.35 34.95 9.03
C SER A 25 12.66 35.35 10.33
N LYS A 26 12.25 34.35 11.13
CA LYS A 26 12.27 34.42 12.60
C LYS A 26 12.87 33.13 13.15
N SER A 27 14.08 33.26 13.69
CA SER A 27 14.73 32.24 14.53
C SER A 27 13.96 32.13 15.83
N SER A 28 13.00 31.21 15.87
CA SER A 28 12.41 30.71 17.10
C SER A 28 13.40 29.70 17.70
N ASN A 29 13.74 29.82 18.98
CA ASN A 29 14.39 28.74 19.73
C ASN A 29 13.38 27.58 19.86
N THR A 30 13.29 26.78 18.80
CA THR A 30 12.58 25.52 18.81
C THR A 30 13.53 24.53 19.45
N THR A 31 13.16 23.97 20.61
CA THR A 31 13.68 22.66 21.03
C THR A 31 13.63 21.76 19.81
N ILE A 32 14.80 21.36 19.31
CA ILE A 32 14.91 20.45 18.18
C ILE A 32 14.23 19.16 18.65
N ASP A 33 13.00 18.95 18.22
CA ASP A 33 12.42 17.61 18.19
C ASP A 33 13.28 16.86 17.18
N THR A 34 14.28 16.14 17.69
CA THR A 34 15.17 15.32 16.89
C THR A 34 14.42 14.07 16.47
N THR A 35 13.29 14.22 15.76
CA THR A 35 12.69 13.10 15.05
C THR A 35 13.71 12.68 13.99
N SER A 36 14.53 11.68 14.35
CA SER A 36 15.62 11.21 13.51
C SER A 36 15.01 10.63 12.24
N CYS A 37 15.37 11.17 11.08
CA CYS A 37 14.86 10.72 9.78
C CYS A 37 15.36 9.31 9.47
N ILE A 38 14.54 8.49 8.80
CA ILE A 38 14.99 7.18 8.32
C ILE A 38 16.15 7.35 7.34
N SER A 39 17.21 6.56 7.54
CA SER A 39 18.35 6.54 6.64
C SER A 39 18.01 5.80 5.34
N THR A 40 18.79 6.02 4.27
CA THR A 40 18.62 5.25 3.03
C THR A 40 18.86 3.75 3.24
N ALA A 41 19.81 3.39 4.12
CA ALA A 41 20.09 1.99 4.44
C ALA A 41 18.89 1.34 5.15
N ASP A 42 18.34 2.01 6.17
CA ASP A 42 17.16 1.53 6.89
C ASP A 42 15.93 1.45 5.99
N ALA A 43 15.76 2.39 5.06
CA ALA A 43 14.67 2.37 4.09
C ALA A 43 14.74 1.12 3.19
N ILE A 44 15.93 0.70 2.77
CA ILE A 44 16.14 -0.55 2.03
C ILE A 44 15.81 -1.76 2.93
N LEU A 45 16.19 -1.72 4.21
CA LEU A 45 15.86 -2.80 5.15
C LEU A 45 14.36 -2.91 5.41
N ILE A 46 13.63 -1.79 5.49
CA ILE A 46 12.16 -1.78 5.58
C ILE A 46 11.52 -2.41 4.34
N ALA A 47 11.95 -1.99 3.15
CA ALA A 47 11.41 -2.52 1.89
C ALA A 47 11.67 -4.04 1.75
N ASN A 48 12.89 -4.50 2.07
CA ASN A 48 13.22 -5.92 2.08
C ASN A 48 12.51 -6.69 3.18
N GLY A 49 12.32 -6.08 4.36
CA GLY A 49 11.54 -6.66 5.45
C GLY A 49 10.10 -6.91 5.01
N PHE A 50 9.47 -5.96 4.32
CA PHE A 50 8.15 -6.18 3.76
C PHE A 50 8.16 -7.33 2.72
N GLY A 51 9.20 -7.37 1.88
CA GLY A 51 9.43 -8.51 0.99
C GLY A 51 9.57 -9.86 1.70
N GLN A 52 10.14 -9.88 2.90
CA GLN A 52 10.23 -11.10 3.73
C GLN A 52 8.87 -11.53 4.27
N ILE A 53 7.98 -10.58 4.64
CA ILE A 53 6.59 -10.90 5.01
C ILE A 53 5.92 -11.65 3.85
N LEU A 54 6.08 -11.18 2.62
CA LEU A 54 5.44 -11.79 1.44
C LEU A 54 6.08 -13.12 1.00
N SER A 55 7.41 -13.26 1.16
CA SER A 55 8.15 -14.40 0.59
C SER A 55 8.38 -15.55 1.56
N ASN A 56 8.51 -15.27 2.85
CA ASN A 56 8.79 -16.26 3.89
C ASN A 56 8.21 -15.80 5.23
N PHE A 57 6.89 -15.72 5.27
CA PHE A 57 6.16 -15.22 6.43
C PHE A 57 6.50 -15.97 7.72
N SER A 58 6.66 -15.22 8.81
CA SER A 58 6.58 -15.74 10.17
C SER A 58 5.92 -14.71 11.07
N MET A 59 5.09 -15.17 12.00
CA MET A 59 4.37 -14.28 12.93
C MET A 59 5.36 -13.42 13.75
N SER A 60 6.46 -14.02 14.22
CA SER A 60 7.48 -13.31 14.99
C SER A 60 8.13 -12.17 14.21
N PHE A 61 8.41 -12.37 12.92
CA PHE A 61 8.97 -11.30 12.09
C PHE A 61 7.92 -10.23 11.73
N GLY A 62 6.68 -10.64 11.50
CA GLY A 62 5.56 -9.70 11.37
C GLY A 62 5.42 -8.80 12.60
N ASP A 63 5.58 -9.36 13.80
CA ASP A 63 5.57 -8.59 15.04
C ASP A 63 6.74 -7.61 15.19
N ILE A 64 7.91 -7.98 14.67
CA ILE A 64 9.08 -7.10 14.62
C ILE A 64 8.84 -5.93 13.68
N LEU A 65 8.36 -6.17 12.46
CA LEU A 65 8.30 -5.16 11.41
C LEU A 65 7.05 -4.27 11.46
N ILE A 66 5.91 -4.81 11.88
CA ILE A 66 4.62 -4.10 11.82
C ILE A 66 4.31 -3.45 13.18
N ALA A 67 4.09 -2.13 13.16
CA ALA A 67 3.83 -1.32 14.35
C ALA A 67 2.42 -1.57 14.92
N ASP A 68 2.24 -1.25 16.19
CA ASP A 68 0.91 -1.22 16.79
C ASP A 68 0.01 -0.19 16.10
N GLY A 69 -1.27 -0.53 15.92
CA GLY A 69 -2.25 0.28 15.20
C GLY A 69 -1.94 0.45 13.71
N TYR A 70 -1.27 -0.54 13.11
CA TYR A 70 -1.04 -0.61 11.67
C TYR A 70 -2.34 -0.61 10.87
N VAL A 71 -2.31 0.05 9.73
CA VAL A 71 -3.36 0.01 8.71
C VAL A 71 -2.76 -0.16 7.31
N ASP A 72 -3.52 -0.82 6.44
CA ASP A 72 -3.17 -1.13 5.05
C ASP A 72 -4.30 -0.69 4.11
N GLN A 73 -3.91 -0.11 2.98
CA GLN A 73 -4.82 0.15 1.87
C GLN A 73 -4.21 -0.38 0.57
N SER A 74 -4.99 -1.22 -0.12
CA SER A 74 -4.67 -1.73 -1.44
C SER A 74 -5.93 -2.14 -2.20
N ASP A 75 -6.28 -1.42 -3.25
CA ASP A 75 -7.37 -1.80 -4.15
C ASP A 75 -7.01 -3.07 -4.93
N SER A 76 -5.71 -3.29 -5.17
CA SER A 76 -5.18 -4.53 -5.75
C SER A 76 -5.48 -5.76 -4.89
N VAL A 77 -5.24 -5.70 -3.59
CA VAL A 77 -5.59 -6.79 -2.66
C VAL A 77 -7.10 -6.91 -2.50
N ALA A 78 -7.81 -5.79 -2.33
CA ALA A 78 -9.27 -5.80 -2.19
C ALA A 78 -9.95 -6.44 -3.40
N THR A 79 -9.43 -6.19 -4.61
CA THR A 79 -9.87 -6.84 -5.85
C THR A 79 -9.78 -8.36 -5.77
N LEU A 80 -8.70 -8.90 -5.20
CA LEU A 80 -8.50 -10.36 -5.10
C LEU A 80 -9.34 -10.97 -4.00
N MET A 81 -9.39 -10.33 -2.82
CA MET A 81 -10.18 -10.79 -1.67
C MET A 81 -11.65 -10.97 -2.00
N HIS A 82 -12.21 -10.05 -2.79
CA HIS A 82 -13.63 -10.05 -3.13
C HIS A 82 -13.93 -10.72 -4.48
N SER A 83 -12.92 -11.19 -5.22
CA SER A 83 -13.13 -11.87 -6.50
C SER A 83 -13.86 -13.21 -6.33
N PRO A 84 -14.82 -13.57 -7.21
CA PRO A 84 -15.28 -12.84 -8.40
C PRO A 84 -16.40 -11.80 -8.12
N ASN A 85 -16.80 -11.62 -6.86
CA ASN A 85 -17.95 -10.83 -6.44
C ASN A 85 -17.61 -9.39 -6.00
N LEU A 86 -16.54 -8.82 -6.55
CA LEU A 86 -16.09 -7.47 -6.19
C LEU A 86 -17.19 -6.43 -6.44
N LEU A 87 -17.49 -5.62 -5.44
CA LEU A 87 -18.40 -4.48 -5.55
C LEU A 87 -17.62 -3.17 -5.54
N ALA A 88 -18.18 -2.12 -6.14
CA ALA A 88 -17.57 -0.77 -6.10
C ALA A 88 -17.39 -0.25 -4.65
N SER A 89 -18.24 -0.69 -3.72
CA SER A 89 -18.13 -0.39 -2.28
C SER A 89 -16.95 -1.09 -1.58
N ASP A 90 -16.24 -1.97 -2.28
CA ASP A 90 -15.08 -2.69 -1.75
C ASP A 90 -13.75 -1.98 -1.99
N LEU A 91 -13.75 -0.96 -2.85
CA LEU A 91 -12.55 -0.21 -3.26
C LEU A 91 -12.47 1.15 -2.56
N GLY A 92 -11.27 1.73 -2.53
CA GLY A 92 -10.98 3.06 -1.97
C GLY A 92 -11.06 3.13 -0.44
N LYS A 93 -11.02 1.99 0.25
CA LYS A 93 -11.07 1.87 1.72
C LYS A 93 -9.86 1.08 2.23
N LEU A 94 -9.67 1.08 3.56
CA LEU A 94 -8.66 0.22 4.18
C LEU A 94 -8.95 -1.25 3.85
N THR A 95 -7.92 -1.96 3.43
CA THR A 95 -7.96 -3.40 3.17
C THR A 95 -7.83 -4.15 4.48
N PHE A 96 -6.86 -3.74 5.32
CA PHE A 96 -6.73 -4.19 6.70
C PHE A 96 -6.67 -2.98 7.62
N ASP A 97 -7.57 -2.94 8.61
CA ASP A 97 -7.68 -1.85 9.59
C ASP A 97 -6.92 -2.14 10.90
N THR A 98 -6.29 -3.32 11.01
CA THR A 98 -5.48 -3.69 12.17
C THR A 98 -4.25 -4.51 11.77
N LYS A 99 -3.20 -4.41 12.59
CA LYS A 99 -2.04 -5.32 12.52
C LYS A 99 -2.46 -6.79 12.54
N THR A 100 -3.39 -7.16 13.42
CA THR A 100 -3.83 -8.56 13.58
C THR A 100 -4.49 -9.10 12.32
N SER A 101 -5.39 -8.34 11.69
CA SER A 101 -6.07 -8.77 10.47
C SER A 101 -5.10 -8.88 9.29
N PHE A 102 -4.14 -7.94 9.17
CA PHE A 102 -3.06 -8.02 8.20
C PHE A 102 -2.20 -9.27 8.37
N LEU A 103 -1.63 -9.50 9.56
CA LEU A 103 -0.75 -10.65 9.82
C LEU A 103 -1.46 -12.00 9.66
N ALA A 104 -2.74 -12.08 10.03
CA ALA A 104 -3.56 -13.27 9.79
C ALA A 104 -3.80 -13.51 8.29
N GLY A 105 -3.99 -12.42 7.53
CA GLY A 105 -4.08 -12.46 6.06
C GLY A 105 -2.82 -13.01 5.43
N GLU A 106 -1.66 -12.47 5.79
CA GLU A 106 -0.34 -12.92 5.29
C GLU A 106 -0.05 -14.39 5.66
N GLN A 107 -0.40 -14.82 6.89
CA GLN A 107 -0.24 -16.20 7.32
C GLN A 107 -1.05 -17.20 6.46
N ALA A 108 -2.20 -16.76 5.93
CA ALA A 108 -3.07 -17.62 5.13
C ALA A 108 -2.60 -17.76 3.67
N GLN A 109 -1.60 -16.97 3.24
CA GLN A 109 -1.09 -17.00 1.86
C GLN A 109 0.19 -17.83 1.73
N PRO A 110 0.40 -18.53 0.61
CA PRO A 110 1.68 -19.12 0.31
C PRO A 110 2.72 -18.02 0.04
N GLY A 111 3.96 -18.24 0.49
CA GLY A 111 5.05 -17.30 0.23
C GLY A 111 5.34 -17.15 -1.26
N VAL A 112 5.55 -15.91 -1.71
CA VAL A 112 5.89 -15.57 -3.09
C VAL A 112 7.27 -14.90 -3.15
N PRO A 113 8.22 -15.40 -3.96
CA PRO A 113 9.53 -14.77 -4.12
C PRO A 113 9.42 -13.27 -4.42
N PHE A 114 10.13 -12.46 -3.64
CA PHE A 114 10.12 -11.00 -3.72
C PHE A 114 11.47 -10.49 -4.23
N THR A 115 11.44 -9.55 -5.17
CA THR A 115 12.61 -8.81 -5.63
C THR A 115 12.38 -7.32 -5.52
N LEU A 116 13.23 -6.63 -4.75
CA LEU A 116 13.25 -5.17 -4.68
C LEU A 116 13.87 -4.59 -5.95
N LEU A 117 13.19 -3.63 -6.59
CA LEU A 117 13.68 -2.96 -7.80
C LEU A 117 14.30 -1.60 -7.50
N ASN A 118 13.59 -0.77 -6.75
CA ASN A 118 13.99 0.58 -6.41
C ASN A 118 13.40 0.99 -5.07
N THR A 119 14.09 1.91 -4.39
CA THR A 119 13.66 2.49 -3.13
C THR A 119 13.93 3.99 -3.14
N TRP A 120 13.00 4.76 -2.60
CA TRP A 120 13.10 6.19 -2.30
C TRP A 120 12.60 6.40 -0.87
N SER A 121 13.12 7.41 -0.17
CA SER A 121 12.67 7.71 1.18
C SER A 121 12.56 9.20 1.45
N SER A 122 11.63 9.55 2.33
CA SER A 122 11.59 10.81 3.08
C SER A 122 12.05 10.55 4.52
N CYS A 123 11.79 11.46 5.46
CA CYS A 123 12.12 11.23 6.87
C CYS A 123 11.29 10.13 7.55
N SER A 124 10.06 9.90 7.08
CA SER A 124 9.10 9.00 7.74
C SER A 124 8.32 8.13 6.75
N ALA A 125 8.76 8.06 5.49
CA ALA A 125 8.13 7.21 4.49
C ALA A 125 9.18 6.57 3.58
N VAL A 126 8.92 5.33 3.21
CA VAL A 126 9.71 4.52 2.28
C VAL A 126 8.82 4.17 1.11
N THR A 127 9.16 4.66 -0.07
CA THR A 127 8.51 4.27 -1.33
C THR A 127 9.38 3.23 -2.02
N PHE A 128 8.80 2.14 -2.49
CA PHE A 128 9.59 1.12 -3.19
C PHE A 128 8.81 0.42 -4.29
N ARG A 129 9.53 0.00 -5.33
CA ARG A 129 9.03 -0.85 -6.41
C ARG A 129 9.55 -2.26 -6.26
N TYR A 130 8.74 -3.24 -6.61
CA TYR A 130 9.07 -4.64 -6.44
C TYR A 130 8.47 -5.53 -7.54
N VAL A 131 9.00 -6.75 -7.62
CA VAL A 131 8.45 -7.86 -8.40
C VAL A 131 8.17 -9.02 -7.46
N LEU A 132 7.02 -9.66 -7.63
CA LEU A 132 6.68 -10.95 -7.05
C LEU A 132 6.69 -12.01 -8.15
N SER A 133 7.42 -13.10 -7.94
CA SER A 133 7.64 -14.16 -8.93
C SER A 133 7.08 -15.49 -8.45
N PRO A 134 5.74 -15.71 -8.54
CA PRO A 134 5.13 -16.95 -8.10
C PRO A 134 5.68 -18.17 -8.89
N PRO A 135 5.88 -19.34 -8.24
CA PRO A 135 6.48 -20.51 -8.89
C PRO A 135 5.75 -21.00 -10.15
N SER A 136 4.43 -20.76 -10.22
CA SER A 136 3.58 -21.16 -11.32
C SER A 136 2.59 -20.05 -11.70
N GLY A 137 3.12 -18.90 -12.10
CA GLY A 137 2.33 -17.74 -12.53
C GLY A 137 3.18 -16.76 -13.32
N LEU A 138 2.58 -15.63 -13.68
CA LEU A 138 3.31 -14.51 -14.27
C LEU A 138 3.84 -13.59 -13.17
N ASP A 139 4.92 -12.88 -13.46
CA ASP A 139 5.46 -11.87 -12.55
C ASP A 139 4.44 -10.75 -12.28
N VAL A 140 4.31 -10.40 -11.00
CA VAL A 140 3.47 -9.31 -10.51
C VAL A 140 4.36 -8.15 -10.12
N GLN A 141 4.17 -7.00 -10.75
CA GLN A 141 4.90 -5.78 -10.43
C GLN A 141 4.05 -4.88 -9.54
N GLY A 142 4.69 -4.34 -8.51
CA GLY A 142 4.04 -3.43 -7.59
C GLY A 142 4.87 -2.21 -7.23
N ILE A 143 4.18 -1.29 -6.56
CA ILE A 143 4.73 -0.12 -5.91
C ILE A 143 4.04 0.04 -4.56
N ALA A 144 4.79 0.47 -3.56
CA ALA A 144 4.26 0.73 -2.24
C ALA A 144 4.84 2.00 -1.63
N VAL A 145 4.07 2.59 -0.72
CA VAL A 145 4.52 3.60 0.24
C VAL A 145 4.28 3.06 1.64
N ALA A 146 5.35 2.86 2.39
CA ALA A 146 5.34 2.46 3.79
C ALA A 146 5.68 3.67 4.66
N GLU A 147 4.70 4.20 5.39
CA GLU A 147 4.96 5.18 6.45
C GLU A 147 5.51 4.45 7.67
N VAL A 148 6.63 4.97 8.19
CA VAL A 148 7.42 4.32 9.24
C VAL A 148 7.45 5.16 10.50
N VAL A 149 7.54 4.47 11.63
CA VAL A 149 7.74 5.04 12.96
C VAL A 149 8.91 4.36 13.64
N GLU A 150 9.58 5.08 14.53
CA GLU A 150 10.61 4.48 15.36
C GLU A 150 10.00 3.40 16.28
N ALA A 151 10.70 2.28 16.40
CA ALA A 151 10.28 1.16 17.22
C ALA A 151 10.32 1.57 18.71
N LYS A 152 9.19 1.39 19.40
CA LYS A 152 9.05 1.82 20.81
C LYS A 152 9.51 0.76 21.81
N SER A 153 9.69 -0.48 21.39
CA SER A 153 10.08 -1.59 22.24
C SER A 153 11.48 -2.08 21.88
N ASN A 154 12.30 -2.34 22.90
CA ASN A 154 13.56 -3.04 22.69
C ASN A 154 13.28 -4.40 22.06
N GLY A 155 14.08 -4.75 21.04
CA GLY A 155 13.95 -6.02 20.31
C GLY A 155 12.89 -6.04 19.21
N THR A 156 12.24 -4.91 18.90
CA THR A 156 11.36 -4.78 17.73
C THR A 156 11.93 -3.80 16.70
N GLY A 157 11.36 -3.82 15.49
CA GLY A 157 11.77 -2.99 14.37
C GLY A 157 13.02 -3.47 13.63
N VAL A 158 13.25 -2.82 12.50
CA VAL A 158 14.34 -3.11 11.56
C VAL A 158 15.14 -1.83 11.32
N GLY A 159 16.45 -1.94 11.27
CA GLY A 159 17.36 -0.81 11.03
C GLY A 159 18.80 -1.16 11.40
N GLU A 160 19.75 -0.30 11.03
CA GLU A 160 21.15 -0.36 11.44
C GLU A 160 21.36 0.35 12.78
N GLY A 161 22.32 -0.12 13.59
CA GLY A 161 22.61 0.49 14.90
C GLY A 161 21.46 0.37 15.90
N ASP A 162 21.31 1.37 16.78
CA ASP A 162 20.34 1.33 17.88
C ASP A 162 18.94 1.79 17.47
N GLN A 163 18.84 2.62 16.44
CA GLN A 163 17.55 3.12 15.95
C GLN A 163 16.89 2.08 15.04
N LYS A 164 15.66 1.68 15.38
CA LYS A 164 14.88 0.69 14.63
C LYS A 164 13.56 1.28 14.17
N TRP A 165 13.03 0.73 13.08
CA TRP A 165 11.85 1.24 12.40
C TRP A 165 10.80 0.17 12.24
N GLN A 166 9.54 0.57 12.30
CA GLN A 166 8.38 -0.28 12.04
C GLN A 166 7.44 0.40 11.05
N ILE A 167 6.72 -0.39 10.26
CA ILE A 167 5.71 0.12 9.32
C ILE A 167 4.42 0.37 10.10
N LYS A 168 3.89 1.58 9.99
CA LYS A 168 2.65 2.02 10.64
C LYS A 168 1.48 2.14 9.67
N THR A 169 1.74 2.60 8.46
CA THR A 169 0.72 2.70 7.42
C THR A 169 1.31 2.24 6.11
N PHE A 170 0.54 1.45 5.36
CA PHE A 170 0.97 0.93 4.08
C PHE A 170 -0.06 1.25 2.98
N TYR A 171 0.44 1.80 1.88
CA TYR A 171 -0.32 2.01 0.66
C TYR A 171 0.34 1.18 -0.45
N GLY A 172 -0.29 0.09 -0.87
CA GLY A 172 0.30 -0.85 -1.81
C GLY A 172 -0.56 -1.05 -3.04
N GLU A 173 0.02 -0.97 -4.23
CA GLU A 173 -0.66 -1.33 -5.47
C GLU A 173 0.23 -2.21 -6.35
N PHE A 174 -0.40 -3.16 -7.04
CA PHE A 174 0.27 -4.04 -7.99
C PHE A 174 -0.68 -4.42 -9.13
N ASN A 175 -0.17 -5.03 -10.19
CA ASN A 175 -0.99 -5.47 -11.32
C ASN A 175 -1.86 -6.71 -10.99
N SER A 176 -2.87 -6.54 -10.14
CA SER A 176 -3.77 -7.61 -9.65
C SER A 176 -4.44 -8.44 -10.74
N ALA A 177 -4.62 -7.87 -11.94
CA ALA A 177 -5.10 -8.57 -13.12
C ALA A 177 -4.28 -9.83 -13.45
N VAL A 178 -2.97 -9.83 -13.17
CA VAL A 178 -2.10 -10.99 -13.39
C VAL A 178 -2.49 -12.16 -12.49
N TRP A 179 -2.64 -11.92 -11.19
CA TRP A 179 -3.11 -12.98 -10.28
C TRP A 179 -4.56 -13.36 -10.55
N LEU A 180 -5.42 -12.43 -10.98
CA LEU A 180 -6.74 -12.79 -11.47
C LEU A 180 -6.66 -13.74 -12.68
N THR A 181 -5.68 -13.63 -13.57
CA THR A 181 -5.50 -14.59 -14.67
C THR A 181 -5.07 -15.98 -14.20
N ASP A 182 -4.28 -16.05 -13.13
CA ASP A 182 -3.89 -17.32 -12.52
C ASP A 182 -5.07 -17.96 -11.75
N LEU A 183 -5.87 -17.14 -11.05
CA LEU A 183 -7.13 -17.55 -10.41
C LEU A 183 -8.21 -17.90 -11.44
N LYS A 184 -8.19 -17.29 -12.64
CA LYS A 184 -9.13 -17.49 -13.76
C LYS A 184 -9.12 -18.88 -14.40
N LYS A 185 -8.25 -19.81 -13.99
CA LYS A 185 -8.57 -21.25 -14.20
C LYS A 185 -9.95 -21.64 -13.60
N SER A 186 -10.59 -20.74 -12.82
CA SER A 186 -11.94 -20.87 -12.28
C SER A 186 -12.98 -19.81 -12.70
N ILE A 187 -12.67 -18.82 -13.57
CA ILE A 187 -13.65 -17.78 -13.99
C ILE A 187 -13.90 -17.85 -15.50
N VAL A 188 -15.09 -18.32 -15.87
CA VAL A 188 -15.61 -18.31 -17.25
C VAL A 188 -16.24 -16.94 -17.53
N GLY A 189 -15.86 -16.28 -18.63
CA GLY A 189 -16.62 -15.15 -19.19
C GLY A 189 -15.96 -13.77 -19.21
N CYS A 190 -14.68 -13.62 -18.85
CA CYS A 190 -13.96 -12.35 -19.03
C CYS A 190 -13.16 -12.27 -20.34
N ASP A 191 -13.57 -13.01 -21.37
CA ASP A 191 -12.97 -12.87 -22.70
C ASP A 191 -13.76 -11.80 -23.47
N VAL A 192 -13.16 -10.64 -23.70
CA VAL A 192 -13.78 -9.55 -24.48
C VAL A 192 -13.71 -9.82 -25.99
N ARG A 193 -13.34 -11.04 -26.41
CA ARG A 193 -13.38 -11.45 -27.81
C ARG A 193 -14.64 -12.25 -28.13
N SER A 194 -15.75 -11.54 -28.22
CA SER A 194 -16.82 -11.91 -29.16
C SER A 194 -17.54 -10.65 -29.67
N GLY A 195 -16.76 -9.71 -30.21
CA GLY A 195 -17.25 -8.60 -31.03
C GLY A 195 -17.02 -8.89 -32.51
N ALA A 196 -17.65 -9.93 -33.05
CA ALA A 196 -17.83 -10.12 -34.49
C ALA A 196 -19.34 -10.16 -34.76
N GLY A 197 -19.99 -9.01 -34.62
CA GLY A 197 -21.41 -8.82 -34.87
C GLY A 197 -21.62 -7.48 -35.54
N ASN A 198 -21.73 -7.53 -36.87
CA ASN A 198 -21.94 -6.45 -37.81
C ASN A 198 -23.10 -5.52 -37.37
N GLY A 199 -22.83 -4.23 -37.14
CA GLY A 199 -23.85 -3.25 -36.76
C GLY A 199 -23.39 -1.84 -37.09
N THR A 200 -23.81 -1.35 -38.25
CA THR A 200 -23.53 -0.03 -38.80
C THR A 200 -23.94 1.08 -37.84
N VAL A 201 -23.03 2.01 -37.57
CA VAL A 201 -23.33 3.26 -36.87
C VAL A 201 -24.10 4.17 -37.83
N VAL A 202 -25.33 4.51 -37.45
CA VAL A 202 -26.08 5.69 -37.91
C VAL A 202 -26.53 6.46 -36.69
#